data_AF-E8K2G8-F1
#
_entry.id   AF-E8K2G8-F1
#
_cell.length_a   1.000
_cell.length_b   1.000
_cell.length_c   1.000
_cell.angle_alpha   90.00
_cell.angle_beta   90.00
_cell.angle_gamma   90.00
#
_symmetry.space_group_name_H-M   'P 1'
#
loop_
_entity.id
_entity.type
_entity.pdbx_description
1 polymer ?
#
loop_
_entity_poly.entity_id
_entity_poly.type
_entity_poly.pdbx_seq_one_letter_code
_entity_poly.pdbx_strand_id
1 'polypeptide(L)'
;MTKIFNKLSDLVRNLKKYEKKTGKQYYYRGQIHCWPIQSSASRVNYSSKEMEKTQFFVEKLKENKTLNLQNDEYLNKCLAIAQHYGYKTDFIDFTTDIEVAAFFATDGIEKNTEYKNGYLWRISSEEIELIKSIVRVAVRRLEKSNKLTEFQEENLKILKAADYNPFFDFSIPELSRMNNQKGVFLWDLLNIVTHYYFKDREADFEFKHNGQVYSSNTINTEVIYPQPNVLESEIERFKSVEAMKDFKETDLFKEANKLIIKDYTSITSCYLSDNQWPCDFGKSSGVFERAIKENIVEKINLKNDEKNIINIIKENRNNIENGRKISVDIGEAKLNCVINEAIDTLVYLPYTELEIKEVVKNIIEYDSLDLSELLHIGMKDSMGVESYGYVPLDIIDEIMEHKREQIKLSADKNLSKELQLILDKKYTWNLFLDLSRHPKKVFEFSEIKSIFIQFILPYQFLYRPKEYRIYVPTFLEIFGPE
;
A
#
# COMPACT_ATOMS: atom_id res chain seq x y z
N MET A 1 -8.11 -5.18 39.03
CA MET A 1 -6.99 -4.45 39.66
C MET A 1 -5.75 -4.69 38.82
N THR A 2 -5.23 -3.62 38.23
CA THR A 2 -4.04 -3.60 37.36
C THR A 2 -2.81 -4.12 38.09
N LYS A 3 -2.01 -4.97 37.43
CA LYS A 3 -0.72 -5.44 37.96
C LYS A 3 0.43 -4.60 37.41
N ILE A 4 1.25 -4.04 38.30
CA ILE A 4 2.32 -3.12 37.95
C ILE A 4 3.66 -3.85 37.86
N PHE A 5 4.43 -3.57 36.80
CA PHE A 5 5.75 -4.12 36.54
C PHE A 5 6.79 -2.99 36.33
N ASN A 6 8.01 -3.19 36.81
CA ASN A 6 9.08 -2.22 36.58
C ASN A 6 9.70 -2.33 35.17
N LYS A 7 9.63 -3.50 34.53
CA LYS A 7 10.23 -3.78 33.23
C LYS A 7 9.28 -4.60 32.36
N LEU A 8 9.09 -4.17 31.11
CA LEU A 8 8.31 -4.92 30.12
C LEU A 8 8.84 -6.33 29.89
N SER A 9 10.16 -6.51 29.85
CA SER A 9 10.80 -7.83 29.66
C SER A 9 10.40 -8.83 30.75
N ASP A 10 10.22 -8.38 31.99
CA ASP A 10 9.79 -9.23 33.10
C ASP A 10 8.32 -9.64 32.95
N LEU A 11 7.46 -8.70 32.55
CA LEU A 11 6.05 -8.94 32.25
C LEU A 11 5.89 -9.96 31.12
N VAL A 12 6.52 -9.74 29.97
CA VAL A 12 6.47 -10.66 28.81
C VAL A 12 6.96 -12.05 29.19
N ARG A 13 8.11 -12.15 29.87
CA ARG A 13 8.66 -13.43 30.32
C ARG A 13 7.72 -14.18 31.27
N ASN A 14 7.08 -13.47 32.18
CA ASN A 14 6.15 -14.07 33.15
C ASN A 14 4.87 -14.57 32.47
N LEU A 15 4.33 -13.81 31.53
CA LEU A 15 3.14 -14.21 30.76
C LEU A 15 3.44 -15.43 29.89
N LYS A 16 4.55 -15.44 29.13
CA LYS A 16 4.99 -16.61 28.34
C LYS A 16 5.14 -17.87 29.20
N LYS A 17 5.75 -17.76 30.39
CA LYS A 17 5.88 -18.88 31.33
C LYS A 17 4.52 -19.38 31.82
N TYR A 18 3.60 -18.46 32.11
CA TYR A 18 2.27 -18.79 32.59
C TYR A 18 1.46 -19.52 31.52
N GLU A 19 1.44 -19.01 30.29
CA GLU A 19 0.77 -19.65 29.14
C GLU A 19 1.32 -21.03 28.85
N LYS A 20 2.66 -21.17 28.83
CA LYS A 20 3.29 -22.49 28.65
C LYS A 20 2.89 -23.47 29.75
N LYS A 21 2.71 -23.00 30.99
CA LYS A 21 2.31 -23.84 32.12
C LYS A 21 0.84 -24.24 32.06
N THR A 22 -0.04 -23.34 31.62
CA THR A 22 -1.50 -23.57 31.65
C THR A 22 -2.04 -24.14 30.34
N GLY A 23 -1.33 -23.97 29.23
CA GLY A 23 -1.81 -24.30 27.89
C GLY A 23 -2.97 -23.41 27.43
N LYS A 24 -3.28 -22.33 28.16
CA LYS A 24 -4.39 -21.43 27.83
C LYS A 24 -3.96 -20.40 26.79
N GLN A 25 -4.87 -20.12 25.86
CA GLN A 25 -4.73 -19.05 24.88
C GLN A 25 -5.31 -17.75 25.44
N TYR A 26 -4.68 -16.63 25.11
CA TYR A 26 -5.11 -15.29 25.51
C TYR A 26 -5.05 -14.35 24.32
N TYR A 27 -5.93 -13.34 24.32
CA TYR A 27 -5.87 -12.24 23.36
C TYR A 27 -5.34 -11.00 24.07
N TYR A 28 -4.29 -10.42 23.51
CA TYR A 28 -3.58 -9.28 24.06
C TYR A 28 -3.79 -8.02 23.24
N ARG A 29 -3.75 -6.88 23.91
CA ARG A 29 -3.66 -5.58 23.26
C ARG A 29 -2.69 -4.70 24.04
N GLY A 30 -1.72 -4.13 23.33
CA GLY A 30 -0.79 -3.18 23.90
C GLY A 30 -1.10 -1.75 23.51
N GLN A 31 -0.88 -0.82 24.44
CA GLN A 31 -0.99 0.61 24.19
C GLN A 31 0.13 1.36 24.93
N ILE A 32 0.73 2.33 24.25
CA ILE A 32 1.74 3.22 24.86
C ILE A 32 1.19 4.14 25.94
N HIS A 33 -0.13 4.30 25.99
CA HIS A 33 -0.86 5.10 26.98
C HIS A 33 -2.20 4.43 27.35
N CYS A 34 -2.76 4.79 28.51
CA CYS A 34 -3.98 4.18 29.04
C CYS A 34 -5.25 4.75 28.40
N TRP A 35 -5.33 4.72 27.07
CA TRP A 35 -6.55 5.12 26.36
C TRP A 35 -7.67 4.10 26.56
N PRO A 36 -8.94 4.54 26.56
CA PRO A 36 -10.08 3.63 26.51
C PRO A 36 -10.01 2.68 25.31
N ILE A 37 -10.43 1.44 25.51
CA ILE A 37 -10.59 0.48 24.42
C ILE A 37 -11.80 0.88 23.57
N GLN A 38 -11.54 1.40 22.37
CA GLN A 38 -12.54 1.88 21.44
C GLN A 38 -12.10 1.64 19.99
N SER A 39 -13.06 1.32 19.11
CA SER A 39 -12.85 1.20 17.67
C SER A 39 -12.48 2.55 17.05
N SER A 40 -11.84 2.52 15.88
CA SER A 40 -11.44 3.75 15.19
C SER A 40 -12.65 4.53 14.65
N ALA A 41 -13.71 3.85 14.23
CA ALA A 41 -14.98 4.46 13.83
C ALA A 41 -15.68 5.19 14.99
N SER A 42 -15.68 4.58 16.18
CA SER A 42 -16.26 5.18 17.39
C SER A 42 -15.55 6.47 17.79
N ARG A 43 -14.20 6.52 17.71
CA ARG A 43 -13.41 7.72 18.03
C ARG A 43 -13.70 8.92 17.14
N VAL A 44 -14.08 8.68 15.88
CA VAL A 44 -14.49 9.75 14.95
C VAL A 44 -16.00 9.98 14.96
N ASN A 45 -16.71 9.44 15.95
CA ASN A 45 -18.17 9.51 16.10
C ASN A 45 -18.91 9.12 14.81
N TYR A 46 -18.44 8.10 14.09
CA TYR A 46 -19.04 7.65 12.83
C TYR A 46 -19.22 8.77 11.80
N SER A 47 -18.19 9.63 11.67
CA SER A 47 -18.13 10.64 10.61
C SER A 47 -18.52 10.05 9.25
N SER A 48 -19.61 10.54 8.66
CA SER A 48 -20.11 10.04 7.35
C SER A 48 -19.01 10.05 6.29
N LYS A 49 -18.18 11.10 6.26
CA LYS A 49 -17.04 11.22 5.35
C LYS A 49 -16.03 10.08 5.53
N GLU A 50 -15.68 9.74 6.77
CA GLU A 50 -14.73 8.65 7.05
C GLU A 50 -15.32 7.29 6.71
N MET A 51 -16.62 7.08 6.96
CA MET A 51 -17.31 5.84 6.63
C MET A 51 -17.44 5.65 5.11
N GLU A 52 -17.72 6.73 4.37
CA GLU A 52 -17.73 6.72 2.90
C GLU A 52 -16.35 6.40 2.32
N LYS A 53 -15.27 6.94 2.91
CA LYS A 53 -13.89 6.58 2.52
C LYS A 53 -13.61 5.10 2.72
N THR A 54 -13.96 4.55 3.89
CA THR A 54 -13.83 3.12 4.18
C THR A 54 -14.65 2.28 3.20
N GLN A 55 -15.92 2.66 2.95
CA GLN A 55 -16.80 1.95 2.02
C GLN A 55 -16.23 1.93 0.60
N PHE A 56 -15.81 3.09 0.08
CA PHE A 56 -15.19 3.20 -1.22
C PHE A 56 -13.95 2.31 -1.34
N PHE A 57 -13.08 2.32 -0.33
CA PHE A 57 -11.90 1.46 -0.32
C PHE A 57 -12.26 -0.03 -0.34
N VAL A 58 -13.24 -0.45 0.48
CA VAL A 58 -13.74 -1.84 0.50
C VAL A 58 -14.34 -2.25 -0.85
N GLU A 59 -15.14 -1.40 -1.48
CA GLU A 59 -15.70 -1.65 -2.81
C GLU A 59 -14.58 -1.83 -3.84
N LYS A 60 -13.54 -1.00 -3.80
CA LYS A 60 -12.40 -1.10 -4.71
C LYS A 60 -11.56 -2.37 -4.49
N LEU A 61 -11.40 -2.83 -3.25
CA LEU A 61 -10.80 -4.12 -2.96
C LEU A 61 -11.62 -5.27 -3.57
N LYS A 62 -12.95 -5.22 -3.45
CA LYS A 62 -13.87 -6.22 -4.02
C LYS A 62 -13.88 -6.21 -5.55
N GLU A 63 -13.76 -5.05 -6.19
CA GLU A 63 -13.70 -4.95 -7.66
C GLU A 63 -12.37 -5.48 -8.24
N ASN A 64 -11.31 -5.50 -7.43
CA ASN A 64 -9.99 -5.91 -7.89
C ASN A 64 -9.91 -7.42 -8.10
N LYS A 65 -9.90 -7.84 -9.36
CA LYS A 65 -9.81 -9.24 -9.76
C LYS A 65 -8.53 -9.92 -9.28
N THR A 66 -7.44 -9.17 -9.16
CA THR A 66 -6.12 -9.65 -8.74
C THR A 66 -6.08 -10.04 -7.27
N LEU A 67 -6.93 -9.43 -6.42
CA LEU A 67 -6.94 -9.68 -4.97
C LEU A 67 -7.77 -10.90 -4.57
N ASN A 68 -8.61 -11.43 -5.47
CA ASN A 68 -9.52 -12.56 -5.19
C ASN A 68 -10.43 -12.35 -3.95
N LEU A 69 -10.85 -11.10 -3.69
CA LEU A 69 -11.69 -10.72 -2.55
C LEU A 69 -13.18 -10.51 -2.92
N GLN A 70 -13.64 -11.07 -4.04
CA GLN A 70 -14.96 -10.72 -4.60
C GLN A 70 -16.16 -11.38 -3.91
N ASN A 71 -15.94 -12.40 -3.07
CA ASN A 71 -17.04 -13.06 -2.35
C ASN A 71 -17.50 -12.18 -1.17
N ASP A 72 -18.80 -11.96 -1.03
CA ASP A 72 -19.39 -11.14 0.05
C ASP A 72 -19.12 -11.68 1.46
N GLU A 73 -18.86 -12.99 1.60
CA GLU A 73 -18.37 -13.58 2.85
C GLU A 73 -17.02 -13.00 3.33
N TYR A 74 -16.33 -12.24 2.48
CA TYR A 74 -15.07 -11.57 2.78
C TYR A 74 -15.21 -10.08 3.14
N LEU A 75 -16.42 -9.57 3.40
CA LEU A 75 -16.60 -8.19 3.87
C LEU A 75 -15.73 -7.88 5.11
N ASN A 76 -15.77 -8.76 6.11
CA ASN A 76 -14.98 -8.58 7.33
C ASN A 76 -13.47 -8.66 7.06
N LYS A 77 -13.04 -9.44 6.07
CA LYS A 77 -11.63 -9.45 5.64
C LYS A 77 -11.25 -8.11 4.99
N CYS A 78 -12.09 -7.56 4.12
CA CYS A 78 -11.84 -6.26 3.49
C CYS A 78 -11.79 -5.13 4.53
N LEU A 79 -12.66 -5.18 5.55
CA LEU A 79 -12.66 -4.24 6.66
C LEU A 79 -11.38 -4.39 7.53
N ALA A 80 -10.90 -5.61 7.77
CA ALA A 80 -9.65 -5.85 8.48
C ALA A 80 -8.44 -5.27 7.72
N ILE A 81 -8.42 -5.43 6.39
CA ILE A 81 -7.45 -4.75 5.50
C ILE A 81 -7.60 -3.24 5.67
N ALA A 82 -8.80 -2.69 5.50
CA ALA A 82 -9.04 -1.25 5.59
C ALA A 82 -8.48 -0.65 6.89
N GLN A 83 -8.70 -1.29 8.03
CA GLN A 83 -8.13 -0.85 9.31
C GLN A 83 -6.61 -0.81 9.32
N HIS A 84 -5.95 -1.86 8.81
CA HIS A 84 -4.49 -1.94 8.75
C HIS A 84 -3.87 -0.86 7.84
N TYR A 85 -4.63 -0.39 6.86
CA TYR A 85 -4.24 0.70 5.96
C TYR A 85 -4.69 2.09 6.41
N GLY A 86 -5.35 2.22 7.57
CA GLY A 86 -5.64 3.49 8.25
C GLY A 86 -7.10 3.97 8.17
N TYR A 87 -7.95 3.23 7.47
CA TYR A 87 -9.39 3.51 7.36
C TYR A 87 -10.12 3.22 8.66
N LYS A 88 -11.24 3.92 8.89
CA LYS A 88 -11.99 3.83 10.13
C LYS A 88 -12.98 2.67 10.08
N THR A 89 -12.94 1.80 11.08
CA THR A 89 -13.73 0.57 11.17
C THR A 89 -14.24 0.34 12.59
N ASP A 90 -15.21 -0.55 12.74
CA ASP A 90 -15.75 -1.02 14.02
C ASP A 90 -14.88 -2.11 14.68
N PHE A 91 -13.73 -2.42 14.11
CA PHE A 91 -12.83 -3.42 14.64
C PHE A 91 -11.84 -2.81 15.65
N ILE A 92 -11.42 -3.64 16.59
CA ILE A 92 -10.40 -3.34 17.60
C ILE A 92 -9.34 -4.43 17.54
N ASP A 93 -8.09 -4.03 17.33
CA ASP A 93 -6.98 -4.98 17.17
C ASP A 93 -6.58 -5.59 18.51
N PHE A 94 -6.58 -6.93 18.55
CA PHE A 94 -5.88 -7.75 19.52
C PHE A 94 -4.88 -8.65 18.80
N THR A 95 -4.05 -9.36 19.54
CA THR A 95 -3.09 -10.33 19.02
C THR A 95 -3.04 -11.55 19.93
N THR A 96 -2.75 -12.71 19.36
CA THR A 96 -2.48 -13.92 20.13
C THR A 96 -1.04 -13.99 20.66
N ASP A 97 -0.18 -13.04 20.29
CA ASP A 97 1.22 -13.03 20.68
C ASP A 97 1.56 -11.85 21.60
N ILE A 98 1.99 -12.19 22.82
CA ILE A 98 2.40 -11.21 23.82
C ILE A 98 3.56 -10.32 23.38
N GLU A 99 4.46 -10.79 22.51
CA GLU A 99 5.54 -9.96 21.99
C GLU A 99 5.04 -8.91 21.00
N VAL A 100 4.05 -9.24 20.19
CA VAL A 100 3.39 -8.27 19.32
C VAL A 100 2.67 -7.22 20.16
N ALA A 101 1.95 -7.64 21.21
CA ALA A 101 1.32 -6.68 22.13
C ALA A 101 2.35 -5.80 22.85
N ALA A 102 3.49 -6.37 23.26
CA ALA A 102 4.59 -5.62 23.87
C ALA A 102 5.20 -4.60 22.90
N PHE A 103 5.35 -4.96 21.61
CA PHE A 103 5.74 -4.04 20.54
C PHE A 103 4.77 -2.85 20.47
N PHE A 104 3.46 -3.09 20.31
CA PHE A 104 2.47 -2.00 20.25
C PHE A 104 2.33 -1.20 21.55
N ALA A 105 2.67 -1.80 22.69
CA ALA A 105 2.71 -1.08 23.96
C ALA A 105 3.92 -0.15 24.09
N THR A 106 4.85 -0.14 23.13
CA THR A 106 6.06 0.70 23.11
C THR A 106 6.28 1.44 21.79
N ASP A 107 5.60 1.02 20.71
CA ASP A 107 5.69 1.65 19.40
C ASP A 107 5.20 3.11 19.43
N GLY A 108 6.06 4.03 18.97
CA GLY A 108 5.82 5.47 19.02
C GLY A 108 6.28 6.17 20.30
N ILE A 109 6.93 5.48 21.25
CA ILE A 109 7.46 6.09 22.49
C ILE A 109 8.48 7.21 22.21
N GLU A 110 9.27 7.08 21.14
CA GLU A 110 10.25 8.09 20.73
C GLU A 110 9.61 9.45 20.41
N LYS A 111 8.38 9.43 19.91
CA LYS A 111 7.60 10.65 19.58
C LYS A 111 6.73 11.14 20.74
N ASN A 112 6.56 10.33 21.79
CA ASN A 112 5.67 10.61 22.92
C ASN A 112 6.42 10.39 24.26
N THR A 113 7.56 11.07 24.41
CA THR A 113 8.46 10.90 25.57
C THR A 113 7.83 11.26 26.92
N GLU A 114 6.68 11.95 26.92
CA GLU A 114 5.88 12.26 28.10
C GLU A 114 5.14 11.05 28.69
N TYR A 115 4.92 9.99 27.90
CA TYR A 115 4.29 8.77 28.40
C TYR A 115 5.28 7.98 29.25
N LYS A 116 4.99 7.87 30.54
CA LYS A 116 5.86 7.19 31.52
C LYS A 116 5.65 5.69 31.59
N ASN A 117 4.43 5.23 31.29
CA ASN A 117 4.03 3.83 31.43
C ASN A 117 3.32 3.33 30.17
N GLY A 118 3.49 2.06 29.86
CA GLY A 118 2.75 1.32 28.85
C GLY A 118 1.77 0.33 29.50
N TYR A 119 0.77 -0.09 28.74
CA TYR A 119 -0.39 -0.82 29.25
C TYR A 119 -0.70 -2.03 28.37
N LEU A 120 -1.05 -3.16 28.99
CA LEU A 120 -1.52 -4.36 28.31
C LEU A 120 -2.88 -4.79 28.84
N TRP A 121 -3.78 -5.10 27.91
CA TRP A 121 -5.04 -5.81 28.17
C TRP A 121 -4.87 -7.26 27.79
N ARG A 122 -5.57 -8.13 28.51
CA ARG A 122 -5.57 -9.57 28.26
C ARG A 122 -6.98 -10.12 28.44
N ILE A 123 -7.48 -10.81 27.42
CA ILE A 123 -8.77 -11.50 27.45
C ILE A 123 -8.51 -13.01 27.44
N SER A 124 -9.08 -13.72 28.41
CA SER A 124 -9.04 -15.18 28.48
C SER A 124 -10.18 -15.84 27.69
N SER A 125 -10.09 -17.14 27.44
CA SER A 125 -11.18 -17.91 26.82
C SER A 125 -12.48 -17.84 27.63
N GLU A 126 -12.40 -17.81 28.96
CA GLU A 126 -13.58 -17.65 29.82
C GLU A 126 -14.22 -16.26 29.65
N GLU A 127 -13.40 -15.23 29.47
CA GLU A 127 -13.86 -13.88 29.21
C GLU A 127 -14.49 -13.74 27.82
N ILE A 128 -14.00 -14.47 26.81
CA ILE A 128 -14.63 -14.53 25.47
C ILE A 128 -16.06 -15.06 25.58
N GLU A 129 -16.32 -16.12 26.35
CA GLU A 129 -17.68 -16.65 26.56
C GLU A 129 -18.60 -15.67 27.30
N LEU A 130 -18.04 -14.88 28.23
CA LEU A 130 -18.76 -13.78 28.86
C LEU A 130 -19.13 -12.70 27.83
N ILE A 131 -18.17 -12.28 27.00
CA ILE A 131 -18.41 -11.30 25.94
C ILE A 131 -19.48 -11.81 24.95
N LYS A 132 -19.41 -13.06 24.51
CA LYS A 132 -20.44 -13.69 23.66
C LYS A 132 -21.83 -13.61 24.28
N SER A 133 -21.92 -13.86 25.58
CA SER A 133 -23.18 -13.77 26.32
C SER A 133 -23.73 -12.33 26.37
N ILE A 134 -22.86 -11.35 26.60
CA ILE A 134 -23.20 -9.92 26.56
C ILE A 134 -23.72 -9.52 25.18
N VAL A 135 -22.97 -9.87 24.12
CA VAL A 135 -23.34 -9.60 22.72
C VAL A 135 -24.69 -10.21 22.40
N ARG A 136 -24.89 -11.49 22.73
CA ARG A 136 -26.17 -12.20 22.51
C ARG A 136 -27.36 -11.48 23.15
N VAL A 137 -27.21 -10.99 24.38
CA VAL A 137 -28.28 -10.25 25.08
C VAL A 137 -28.53 -8.89 24.42
N ALA A 138 -27.46 -8.16 24.07
CA ALA A 138 -27.55 -6.86 23.43
C ALA A 138 -28.23 -6.94 22.05
N VAL A 139 -27.81 -7.88 21.20
CA VAL A 139 -28.39 -8.12 19.87
C VAL A 139 -29.89 -8.41 19.97
N ARG A 140 -30.31 -9.31 20.87
CA ARG A 140 -31.74 -9.61 21.08
C ARG A 140 -32.56 -8.40 21.52
N ARG A 141 -31.96 -7.45 22.24
CA ARG A 141 -32.63 -6.20 22.63
C ARG A 141 -32.74 -5.24 21.45
N LEU A 142 -31.70 -5.14 20.63
CA LEU A 142 -31.67 -4.29 19.43
C LEU A 142 -32.72 -4.73 18.42
N GLU A 143 -32.84 -6.03 18.15
CA GLU A 143 -33.85 -6.57 17.22
C GLU A 143 -35.28 -6.24 17.66
N LYS A 144 -35.55 -6.23 18.97
CA LYS A 144 -36.87 -5.86 19.51
C LYS A 144 -37.19 -4.37 19.35
N SER A 145 -36.18 -3.53 19.09
CA SER A 145 -36.35 -2.08 19.02
C SER A 145 -36.78 -1.56 17.65
N ASN A 146 -36.78 -2.39 16.58
CA ASN A 146 -37.15 -2.06 15.20
C ASN A 146 -36.48 -0.77 14.64
N LYS A 147 -35.24 -0.49 15.02
CA LYS A 147 -34.48 0.69 14.59
C LYS A 147 -33.19 0.38 13.80
N LEU A 148 -33.08 -0.84 13.27
CA LEU A 148 -31.89 -1.28 12.57
C LEU A 148 -31.95 -0.88 11.09
N THR A 149 -30.81 -0.47 10.53
CA THR A 149 -30.67 -0.31 9.07
C THR A 149 -30.46 -1.66 8.41
N GLU A 150 -30.71 -1.77 7.10
CA GLU A 150 -30.47 -3.01 6.33
C GLU A 150 -29.05 -3.54 6.50
N PHE A 151 -28.05 -2.65 6.42
CA PHE A 151 -26.65 -2.96 6.68
C PHE A 151 -26.42 -3.53 8.10
N GLN A 152 -27.06 -2.95 9.12
CA GLN A 152 -26.94 -3.45 10.50
C GLN A 152 -27.61 -4.83 10.65
N GLU A 153 -28.76 -5.05 10.02
CA GLU A 153 -29.43 -6.35 10.05
C GLU A 153 -28.60 -7.44 9.39
N GLU A 154 -27.95 -7.16 8.27
CA GLU A 154 -27.04 -8.08 7.58
C GLU A 154 -25.84 -8.46 8.46
N ASN A 155 -25.16 -7.47 9.02
CA ASN A 155 -24.02 -7.70 9.92
C ASN A 155 -24.40 -8.50 11.18
N LEU A 156 -25.61 -8.26 11.72
CA LEU A 156 -26.12 -9.05 12.83
C LEU A 156 -26.40 -10.51 12.43
N LYS A 157 -26.80 -10.80 11.18
CA LYS A 157 -26.93 -12.19 10.69
C LYS A 157 -25.57 -12.90 10.69
N ILE A 158 -24.52 -12.23 10.25
CA ILE A 158 -23.14 -12.76 10.28
C ILE A 158 -22.72 -13.07 11.72
N LEU A 159 -22.93 -12.13 12.64
CA LEU A 159 -22.59 -12.31 14.05
C LEU A 159 -23.37 -13.46 14.69
N LYS A 160 -24.65 -13.63 14.35
CA LYS A 160 -25.47 -14.78 14.79
C LYS A 160 -24.96 -16.10 14.24
N ALA A 161 -24.58 -16.15 12.97
CA ALA A 161 -23.99 -17.34 12.35
C ALA A 161 -22.68 -17.76 13.04
N ALA A 162 -21.93 -16.80 13.58
CA ALA A 162 -20.73 -17.02 14.38
C ALA A 162 -20.99 -17.32 15.87
N ASP A 163 -22.21 -17.74 16.26
CA ASP A 163 -22.63 -17.93 17.66
C ASP A 163 -22.35 -16.70 18.55
N TYR A 164 -22.63 -15.50 18.02
CA TYR A 164 -22.42 -14.23 18.70
C TYR A 164 -20.96 -13.99 19.12
N ASN A 165 -20.00 -14.70 18.54
CA ASN A 165 -18.58 -14.47 18.76
C ASN A 165 -18.14 -13.21 18.00
N PRO A 166 -17.76 -12.12 18.69
CA PRO A 166 -17.32 -10.92 18.02
C PRO A 166 -15.82 -10.97 17.66
N PHE A 167 -15.10 -12.05 17.99
CA PHE A 167 -13.68 -12.18 17.67
C PHE A 167 -13.50 -12.95 16.36
N PHE A 168 -12.77 -12.35 15.43
CA PHE A 168 -12.43 -12.94 14.14
C PHE A 168 -10.92 -12.99 13.98
N ASP A 169 -10.42 -14.14 13.56
CA ASP A 169 -9.05 -14.30 13.08
C ASP A 169 -9.13 -14.33 11.56
N PHE A 170 -8.39 -13.44 10.91
CA PHE A 170 -8.25 -13.40 9.47
C PHE A 170 -6.78 -13.67 9.13
N SER A 171 -6.55 -14.73 8.37
CA SER A 171 -5.29 -14.91 7.67
C SER A 171 -5.53 -14.76 6.17
N ILE A 172 -4.78 -13.84 5.57
CA ILE A 172 -4.65 -13.69 4.12
C ILE A 172 -3.16 -13.93 3.88
N PRO A 173 -2.72 -15.14 3.49
CA PRO A 173 -1.32 -15.55 3.45
C PRO A 173 -0.36 -14.53 2.82
N GLU A 174 -0.87 -13.77 1.87
CA GLU A 174 -0.21 -12.75 1.06
C GLU A 174 -0.13 -11.35 1.71
N LEU A 175 -0.79 -11.11 2.85
CA LEU A 175 -0.72 -9.83 3.59
C LEU A 175 0.21 -9.96 4.78
N SER A 176 1.49 -9.68 4.51
CA SER A 176 2.58 -9.83 5.46
C SER A 176 2.36 -8.99 6.73
N ARG A 177 1.95 -7.73 6.56
CA ARG A 177 1.71 -6.79 7.66
C ARG A 177 0.63 -7.29 8.62
N MET A 178 -0.45 -7.86 8.09
CA MET A 178 -1.57 -8.35 8.92
C MET A 178 -1.20 -9.67 9.61
N ASN A 179 -0.60 -10.61 8.88
CA ASN A 179 -0.27 -11.93 9.41
C ASN A 179 0.84 -11.89 10.48
N ASN A 180 1.87 -11.05 10.29
CA ASN A 180 2.99 -10.96 11.23
C ASN A 180 2.57 -10.41 12.60
N GLN A 181 1.46 -9.66 12.64
CA GLN A 181 0.89 -9.15 13.89
C GLN A 181 0.02 -10.19 14.62
N LYS A 182 -0.22 -11.36 14.01
CA LYS A 182 -1.05 -12.45 14.57
C LYS A 182 -2.38 -11.91 15.10
N GLY A 183 -2.98 -11.04 14.30
CA GLY A 183 -4.12 -10.22 14.67
C GLY A 183 -5.38 -11.03 14.93
N VAL A 184 -6.08 -10.68 15.99
CA VAL A 184 -7.46 -11.10 16.24
C VAL A 184 -8.28 -9.84 16.38
N PHE A 185 -9.34 -9.73 15.59
CA PHE A 185 -10.16 -8.54 15.48
C PHE A 185 -11.39 -8.69 16.35
N LEU A 186 -11.53 -7.81 17.34
CA LEU A 186 -12.79 -7.66 18.05
C LEU A 186 -13.72 -6.76 17.24
N TRP A 187 -14.83 -7.32 16.76
CA TRP A 187 -15.90 -6.58 16.10
C TRP A 187 -16.80 -5.91 17.13
N ASP A 188 -16.58 -4.62 17.34
CA ASP A 188 -17.37 -3.80 18.26
C ASP A 188 -18.58 -3.17 17.55
N LEU A 189 -19.36 -4.02 16.89
CA LEU A 189 -20.55 -3.62 16.16
C LEU A 189 -21.50 -2.83 17.08
N LEU A 190 -21.83 -1.60 16.68
CA LEU A 190 -22.68 -0.68 17.45
C LEU A 190 -22.18 -0.37 18.88
N ASN A 191 -20.86 -0.43 19.10
CA ASN A 191 -20.21 -0.22 20.40
C ASN A 191 -20.67 -1.19 21.50
N ILE A 192 -21.22 -2.36 21.15
CA ILE A 192 -21.78 -3.28 22.14
C ILE A 192 -20.72 -3.73 23.14
N VAL A 193 -19.57 -4.19 22.65
CA VAL A 193 -18.55 -4.78 23.53
C VAL A 193 -17.84 -3.69 24.31
N THR A 194 -17.51 -2.57 23.67
CA THR A 194 -16.88 -1.46 24.40
C THR A 194 -17.79 -0.86 25.45
N HIS A 195 -19.08 -0.69 25.16
CA HIS A 195 -20.04 -0.13 26.12
C HIS A 195 -20.34 -1.07 27.30
N TYR A 196 -20.58 -2.36 27.05
CA TYR A 196 -21.04 -3.28 28.08
C TYR A 196 -19.92 -4.05 28.79
N TYR A 197 -18.74 -4.16 28.18
CA TYR A 197 -17.62 -4.92 28.74
C TYR A 197 -16.40 -4.06 29.08
N PHE A 198 -15.98 -3.13 28.20
CA PHE A 198 -14.76 -2.35 28.43
C PHE A 198 -14.95 -1.00 29.15
N LYS A 199 -16.17 -0.45 29.18
CA LYS A 199 -16.44 0.92 29.67
C LYS A 199 -15.79 1.24 31.01
N ASP A 200 -15.87 0.31 31.95
CA ASP A 200 -15.33 0.46 33.31
C ASP A 200 -14.13 -0.47 33.59
N ARG A 201 -13.54 -1.08 32.54
CA ARG A 201 -12.43 -2.01 32.65
C ARG A 201 -11.08 -1.29 32.55
N GLU A 202 -10.27 -1.43 33.59
CA GLU A 202 -8.87 -1.01 33.59
C GLU A 202 -7.97 -2.00 32.83
N ALA A 203 -6.76 -1.55 32.46
CA ALA A 203 -5.73 -2.43 31.93
C ALA A 203 -5.40 -3.58 32.90
N ASP A 204 -5.07 -4.75 32.38
CA ASP A 204 -4.68 -5.88 33.21
C ASP A 204 -3.26 -5.71 33.76
N PHE A 205 -2.39 -5.07 32.97
CA PHE A 205 -0.99 -4.85 33.31
C PHE A 205 -0.52 -3.44 32.94
N GLU A 206 0.36 -2.90 33.77
CA GLU A 206 1.05 -1.63 33.57
C GLU A 206 2.55 -1.85 33.75
N PHE A 207 3.38 -1.19 32.93
CA PHE A 207 4.82 -1.22 33.06
C PHE A 207 5.47 0.13 32.79
N LYS A 208 6.64 0.40 33.37
CA LYS A 208 7.42 1.62 33.09
C LYS A 208 8.12 1.55 31.74
N HIS A 209 7.98 2.59 30.93
CA HIS A 209 8.73 2.76 29.69
C HIS A 209 10.22 2.94 29.98
N ASN A 210 11.06 2.42 29.08
CA ASN A 210 12.50 2.66 29.05
C ASN A 210 12.94 3.55 27.87
N GLY A 211 11.97 4.10 27.12
CA GLY A 211 12.22 4.93 25.94
C GLY A 211 12.61 4.15 24.68
N GLN A 212 12.52 2.82 24.69
CA GLN A 212 12.85 1.97 23.54
C GLN A 212 11.64 1.17 23.09
N VAL A 213 11.49 1.02 21.77
CA VAL A 213 10.52 0.09 21.18
C VAL A 213 10.96 -1.35 21.50
N TYR A 214 10.01 -2.17 21.95
CA TYR A 214 10.26 -3.57 22.29
C TYR A 214 10.70 -4.34 21.03
N SER A 215 11.81 -5.05 21.16
CA SER A 215 12.30 -5.97 20.13
C SER A 215 12.86 -7.24 20.76
N SER A 216 12.87 -8.31 19.98
CA SER A 216 13.42 -9.62 20.32
C SER A 216 13.98 -10.29 19.07
N ASN A 217 14.47 -11.53 19.22
CA ASN A 217 14.93 -12.33 18.08
C ASN A 217 13.79 -12.70 17.10
N THR A 218 12.53 -12.54 17.52
CA THR A 218 11.33 -12.95 16.76
C THR A 218 10.46 -11.78 16.32
N ILE A 219 10.62 -10.60 16.92
CA ILE A 219 9.81 -9.41 16.66
C ILE A 219 10.70 -8.17 16.61
N ASN A 220 10.55 -7.37 15.56
CA ASN A 220 11.13 -6.05 15.42
C ASN A 220 10.24 -5.21 14.47
N THR A 221 10.63 -3.95 14.24
CA THR A 221 9.88 -3.03 13.37
C THR A 221 9.72 -3.56 11.93
N GLU A 222 10.76 -4.16 11.34
CA GLU A 222 10.68 -4.72 9.98
C GLU A 222 9.74 -5.93 9.89
N VAL A 223 9.58 -6.68 10.98
CA VAL A 223 8.64 -7.80 11.04
C VAL A 223 7.19 -7.32 11.21
N ILE A 224 6.95 -6.32 12.06
CA ILE A 224 5.60 -5.79 12.33
C ILE A 224 5.10 -4.89 11.19
N TYR A 225 6.01 -4.11 10.61
CA TYR A 225 5.80 -3.22 9.48
C TYR A 225 6.74 -3.59 8.33
N PRO A 226 6.50 -4.75 7.69
CA PRO A 226 7.29 -5.16 6.53
C PRO A 226 7.12 -4.15 5.39
N GLN A 227 8.12 -4.10 4.52
CA GLN A 227 7.96 -3.39 3.25
C GLN A 227 6.81 -4.03 2.46
N PRO A 228 5.91 -3.24 1.86
CA PRO A 228 4.78 -3.77 1.12
C PRO A 228 5.24 -4.72 0.02
N ASN A 229 4.72 -5.95 0.02
CA ASN A 229 4.84 -6.79 -1.18
C ASN A 229 3.90 -6.26 -2.28
N VAL A 230 3.80 -6.96 -3.42
CA VAL A 230 2.93 -6.53 -4.53
C VAL A 230 1.48 -6.37 -4.12
N LEU A 231 0.94 -7.33 -3.38
CA LEU A 231 -0.46 -7.30 -2.99
C LEU A 231 -0.72 -6.07 -2.12
N GLU A 232 0.19 -5.82 -1.18
CA GLU A 232 0.15 -4.68 -0.28
C GLU A 232 0.37 -3.37 -1.04
N SER A 233 1.27 -3.34 -2.03
CA SER A 233 1.47 -2.20 -2.94
C SER A 233 0.22 -1.91 -3.79
N GLU A 234 -0.46 -2.96 -4.25
CA GLU A 234 -1.71 -2.86 -5.00
C GLU A 234 -2.88 -2.41 -4.11
N ILE A 235 -2.84 -2.73 -2.81
CA ILE A 235 -3.77 -2.17 -1.82
C ILE A 235 -3.46 -0.70 -1.55
N GLU A 236 -2.17 -0.35 -1.43
CA GLU A 236 -1.73 1.04 -1.28
C GLU A 236 -2.09 1.89 -2.51
N ARG A 237 -2.18 1.31 -3.71
CA ARG A 237 -2.70 1.97 -4.93
C ARG A 237 -4.03 2.69 -4.70
N PHE A 238 -4.91 2.13 -3.87
CA PHE A 238 -6.22 2.75 -3.62
C PHE A 238 -6.15 4.05 -2.84
N LYS A 239 -5.09 4.28 -2.05
CA LYS A 239 -4.86 5.56 -1.38
C LYS A 239 -4.59 6.68 -2.39
N SER A 240 -3.87 6.38 -3.48
CA SER A 240 -3.64 7.34 -4.57
C SER A 240 -4.94 7.67 -5.31
N VAL A 241 -5.81 6.68 -5.52
CA VAL A 241 -7.15 6.90 -6.13
C VAL A 241 -8.02 7.80 -5.24
N GLU A 242 -8.00 7.57 -3.93
CA GLU A 242 -8.70 8.41 -2.95
C GLU A 242 -8.15 9.84 -2.93
N ALA A 243 -6.82 10.01 -2.88
CA ALA A 243 -6.18 11.32 -2.91
C ALA A 243 -6.54 12.10 -4.17
N MET A 244 -6.63 11.44 -5.32
CA MET A 244 -7.08 12.03 -6.58
C MET A 244 -8.55 12.44 -6.52
N LYS A 245 -9.43 11.60 -5.94
CA LYS A 245 -10.84 11.97 -5.75
C LYS A 245 -10.96 13.23 -4.88
N ASP A 246 -10.26 13.25 -3.75
CA ASP A 246 -10.23 14.41 -2.84
C ASP A 246 -9.68 15.66 -3.55
N PHE A 247 -8.61 15.52 -4.35
CA PHE A 247 -8.05 16.62 -5.15
C PHE A 247 -9.06 17.14 -6.19
N LYS A 248 -9.78 16.27 -6.88
CA LYS A 248 -10.80 16.64 -7.87
C LYS A 248 -11.95 17.45 -7.28
N GLU A 249 -12.20 17.30 -5.99
CA GLU A 249 -13.24 18.05 -5.29
C GLU A 249 -12.78 19.45 -4.83
N THR A 250 -11.48 19.76 -4.90
CA THR A 250 -10.92 21.05 -4.49
C THR A 250 -11.27 22.18 -5.45
N ASP A 251 -11.34 23.41 -4.92
CA ASP A 251 -11.57 24.60 -5.74
C ASP A 251 -10.39 24.87 -6.68
N LEU A 252 -9.16 24.49 -6.30
CA LEU A 252 -7.99 24.58 -7.17
C LEU A 252 -8.17 23.73 -8.43
N PHE A 253 -8.59 22.47 -8.28
CA PHE A 253 -8.85 21.60 -9.43
C PHE A 253 -10.03 22.09 -10.25
N LYS A 254 -11.11 22.57 -9.62
CA LYS A 254 -12.25 23.14 -10.34
C LYS A 254 -11.87 24.40 -11.13
N GLU A 255 -11.02 25.26 -10.57
CA GLU A 255 -10.54 26.47 -11.25
C GLU A 255 -9.56 26.13 -12.38
N ALA A 256 -8.66 25.16 -12.15
CA ALA A 256 -7.79 24.62 -13.18
C ALA A 256 -8.60 23.97 -14.32
N ASN A 257 -9.69 23.26 -14.01
CA ASN A 257 -10.56 22.66 -15.04
C ASN A 257 -11.52 23.63 -15.73
N LYS A 258 -11.79 24.80 -15.14
CA LYS A 258 -12.47 25.89 -15.87
C LYS A 258 -11.61 26.41 -17.02
N LEU A 259 -10.29 26.24 -16.94
CA LEU A 259 -9.40 26.31 -18.10
C LEU A 259 -9.57 25.01 -18.89
N ILE A 260 -10.74 24.86 -19.52
CA ILE A 260 -11.10 23.71 -20.34
C ILE A 260 -10.01 23.53 -21.42
N ILE A 261 -9.10 22.58 -21.22
CA ILE A 261 -8.51 21.88 -22.36
C ILE A 261 -9.68 21.09 -22.92
N LYS A 262 -10.32 21.62 -23.97
CA LYS A 262 -11.33 20.89 -24.76
C LYS A 262 -10.83 19.46 -24.91
N ASP A 263 -11.73 18.46 -24.90
CA ASP A 263 -11.37 17.13 -25.37
C ASP A 263 -10.62 17.27 -26.69
N TYR A 264 -9.30 17.18 -26.61
CA TYR A 264 -8.43 17.52 -27.71
C TYR A 264 -8.44 16.27 -28.54
N THR A 265 -9.37 16.22 -29.50
CA THR A 265 -9.37 15.20 -30.51
C THR A 265 -8.07 15.40 -31.29
N SER A 266 -7.09 14.54 -31.03
CA SER A 266 -5.78 14.63 -31.66
C SER A 266 -5.95 14.68 -33.18
N ILE A 267 -5.33 15.69 -33.80
CA ILE A 267 -5.39 15.88 -35.25
C ILE A 267 -4.39 14.98 -35.97
N THR A 268 -3.41 14.42 -35.25
CA THR A 268 -2.36 13.57 -35.84
C THR A 268 -2.57 12.07 -35.56
N SER A 269 -3.26 11.69 -34.48
CA SER A 269 -3.37 10.29 -34.05
C SER A 269 -4.12 9.40 -35.05
N CYS A 270 -5.01 9.95 -35.87
CA CYS A 270 -5.73 9.20 -36.89
C CYS A 270 -4.82 8.69 -38.03
N TYR A 271 -3.62 9.25 -38.16
CA TYR A 271 -2.59 8.87 -39.15
C TYR A 271 -1.62 7.79 -38.64
N LEU A 272 -1.77 7.38 -37.37
CA LEU A 272 -0.93 6.39 -36.71
C LEU A 272 -1.78 5.19 -36.26
N SER A 273 -1.19 4.00 -36.37
CA SER A 273 -1.78 2.77 -35.83
C SER A 273 -1.24 2.50 -34.43
N ASP A 274 -2.01 1.76 -33.63
CA ASP A 274 -1.56 1.33 -32.31
C ASP A 274 -0.48 0.27 -32.46
N ASN A 275 0.64 0.46 -31.75
CA ASN A 275 1.67 -0.55 -31.59
C ASN A 275 1.17 -1.66 -30.64
N GLN A 276 1.71 -2.86 -30.83
CA GLN A 276 1.34 -4.01 -30.02
C GLN A 276 2.02 -3.94 -28.66
N TRP A 277 1.25 -3.60 -27.63
CA TRP A 277 1.70 -3.64 -26.25
C TRP A 277 1.18 -4.89 -25.55
N PRO A 278 2.04 -5.62 -24.80
CA PRO A 278 1.60 -6.78 -24.05
C PRO A 278 0.64 -6.36 -22.93
N CYS A 279 -0.58 -6.88 -22.96
CA CYS A 279 -1.60 -6.65 -21.92
C CYS A 279 -1.15 -7.12 -20.51
N ASP A 280 -0.13 -7.98 -20.48
CA ASP A 280 0.25 -8.74 -19.30
C ASP A 280 1.56 -8.26 -18.67
N PHE A 281 2.29 -7.31 -19.27
CA PHE A 281 3.55 -6.83 -18.70
C PHE A 281 3.37 -6.05 -17.38
N GLY A 282 2.17 -5.62 -17.06
CA GLY A 282 1.83 -5.06 -15.74
C GLY A 282 1.25 -6.09 -14.77
N LYS A 283 1.05 -7.35 -15.17
CA LYS A 283 0.59 -8.40 -14.27
C LYS A 283 1.79 -8.85 -13.45
N SER A 284 1.68 -8.68 -12.13
CA SER A 284 2.64 -9.27 -11.21
C SER A 284 2.67 -10.78 -11.38
N SER A 285 3.82 -11.41 -11.11
CA SER A 285 3.86 -12.85 -10.88
C SER A 285 2.79 -13.15 -9.84
N GLY A 286 1.80 -14.01 -10.12
CA GLY A 286 0.74 -14.37 -9.17
C GLY A 286 1.25 -15.00 -7.86
N VAL A 287 2.56 -15.10 -7.73
CA VAL A 287 3.34 -15.35 -6.53
C VAL A 287 3.38 -14.06 -5.71
N PHE A 288 2.36 -13.87 -4.89
CA PHE A 288 2.41 -12.89 -3.81
C PHE A 288 3.30 -13.45 -2.72
N GLU A 289 4.17 -12.61 -2.17
CA GLU A 289 5.09 -13.03 -1.11
C GLU A 289 4.31 -13.66 0.05
N ARG A 290 4.77 -14.81 0.55
CA ARG A 290 4.38 -15.20 1.91
C ARG A 290 5.08 -14.25 2.86
N ALA A 291 4.43 -13.92 3.97
CA ALA A 291 4.95 -12.97 4.95
C ALA A 291 6.46 -13.11 5.16
N ILE A 292 7.22 -12.01 5.02
CA ILE A 292 8.68 -12.00 5.21
C ILE A 292 8.97 -12.57 6.60
N LYS A 293 9.71 -13.69 6.62
CA LYS A 293 10.12 -14.40 7.83
C LYS A 293 11.57 -14.11 8.21
N GLU A 294 12.38 -13.78 7.21
CA GLU A 294 13.82 -13.61 7.36
C GLU A 294 14.33 -12.55 6.39
N ASN A 295 15.11 -11.59 6.90
CA ASN A 295 15.80 -10.58 6.13
C ASN A 295 17.31 -10.69 6.40
N ILE A 296 18.10 -10.92 5.36
CA ILE A 296 19.56 -11.03 5.41
C ILE A 296 20.14 -9.78 4.75
N VAL A 297 21.14 -9.17 5.37
CA VAL A 297 21.81 -7.99 4.80
C VAL A 297 23.17 -8.40 4.24
N GLU A 298 23.38 -8.15 2.95
CA GLU A 298 24.64 -8.39 2.25
C GLU A 298 25.34 -7.09 1.90
N LYS A 299 26.63 -7.02 2.26
CA LYS A 299 27.48 -5.87 1.94
C LYS A 299 28.03 -5.99 0.54
N ILE A 300 27.81 -4.98 -0.30
CA ILE A 300 28.18 -5.01 -1.72
C ILE A 300 28.99 -3.77 -2.08
N ASN A 301 30.00 -3.96 -2.91
CA ASN A 301 30.65 -2.86 -3.62
C ASN A 301 30.16 -2.83 -5.07
N LEU A 302 29.17 -1.99 -5.35
CA LEU A 302 28.48 -1.91 -6.65
C LEU A 302 29.43 -1.68 -7.83
N LYS A 303 30.56 -0.99 -7.64
CA LYS A 303 31.54 -0.72 -8.70
C LYS A 303 32.31 -1.95 -9.16
N ASN A 304 32.42 -2.97 -8.29
CA ASN A 304 33.27 -4.14 -8.52
C ASN A 304 32.50 -5.46 -8.58
N ASP A 305 31.19 -5.45 -8.27
CA ASP A 305 30.45 -6.66 -7.90
C ASP A 305 29.07 -6.78 -8.59
N GLU A 306 29.00 -6.40 -9.87
CA GLU A 306 27.75 -6.47 -10.67
C GLU A 306 27.11 -7.87 -10.67
N LYS A 307 27.92 -8.93 -10.61
CA LYS A 307 27.42 -10.32 -10.55
C LYS A 307 26.68 -10.60 -9.24
N ASN A 308 27.06 -9.97 -8.14
CA ASN A 308 26.42 -10.16 -6.85
C ASN A 308 25.02 -9.53 -6.81
N ILE A 309 24.82 -8.35 -7.42
CA ILE A 309 23.49 -7.74 -7.53
C ILE A 309 22.53 -8.64 -8.34
N ILE A 310 22.97 -9.14 -9.48
CA ILE A 310 22.15 -10.03 -10.33
C ILE A 310 21.76 -11.29 -9.54
N ASN A 311 22.71 -11.87 -8.80
CA ASN A 311 22.44 -13.04 -7.97
C ASN A 311 21.42 -12.73 -6.87
N ILE A 312 21.54 -11.59 -6.20
CA ILE A 312 20.58 -11.16 -5.17
C ILE A 312 19.18 -10.95 -5.76
N ILE A 313 19.06 -10.27 -6.91
CA ILE A 313 17.77 -10.08 -7.59
C ILE A 313 17.15 -11.44 -7.92
N LYS A 314 17.96 -12.36 -8.47
CA LYS A 314 17.54 -13.72 -8.80
C LYS A 314 17.13 -14.53 -7.57
N GLU A 315 17.89 -14.45 -6.49
CA GLU A 315 17.60 -15.13 -5.24
C GLU A 315 16.34 -14.57 -4.58
N ASN A 316 16.20 -13.26 -4.50
CA ASN A 316 14.98 -12.61 -4.01
C ASN A 316 13.76 -13.06 -4.82
N ARG A 317 13.86 -13.08 -6.16
CA ARG A 317 12.79 -13.61 -7.02
C ARG A 317 12.44 -15.07 -6.72
N ASN A 318 13.43 -15.93 -6.51
CA ASN A 318 13.20 -17.33 -6.15
C ASN A 318 12.67 -17.52 -4.72
N ASN A 319 12.98 -16.58 -3.83
CA ASN A 319 12.63 -16.65 -2.42
C ASN A 319 11.27 -16.03 -2.08
N ILE A 320 10.59 -15.40 -3.05
CA ILE A 320 9.26 -14.79 -2.89
C ILE A 320 8.30 -15.74 -2.13
N GLU A 321 8.22 -17.02 -2.54
CA GLU A 321 7.31 -17.98 -1.92
C GLU A 321 7.68 -18.35 -0.48
N ASN A 322 8.96 -18.26 -0.13
CA ASN A 322 9.48 -18.73 1.16
C ASN A 322 9.54 -17.60 2.21
N GLY A 323 9.35 -16.34 1.80
CA GLY A 323 9.41 -15.17 2.67
C GLY A 323 10.83 -14.86 3.16
N ARG A 324 11.85 -15.23 2.38
CA ARG A 324 13.25 -14.91 2.67
C ARG A 324 13.70 -13.79 1.74
N LYS A 325 14.34 -12.77 2.31
CA LYS A 325 14.79 -11.59 1.59
C LYS A 325 16.27 -11.34 1.82
N ILE A 326 16.95 -10.86 0.79
CA ILE A 326 18.32 -10.40 0.84
C ILE A 326 18.34 -8.91 0.51
N SER A 327 18.68 -8.09 1.50
CA SER A 327 18.85 -6.64 1.38
C SER A 327 20.31 -6.30 1.08
N VAL A 328 20.50 -5.26 0.29
CA VAL A 328 21.79 -4.72 -0.11
C VAL A 328 22.23 -3.61 0.84
N ASP A 329 23.49 -3.65 1.28
CA ASP A 329 24.17 -2.58 2.03
C ASP A 329 25.44 -2.13 1.27
N ILE A 330 25.41 -0.89 0.77
CA ILE A 330 26.51 -0.26 0.04
C ILE A 330 27.24 0.80 0.89
N GLY A 331 26.90 0.91 2.18
CA GLY A 331 27.49 1.87 3.11
C GLY A 331 26.82 3.24 3.16
N GLU A 332 25.77 3.48 2.36
CA GLU A 332 25.01 4.74 2.33
C GLU A 332 23.54 4.51 2.67
N ALA A 333 23.13 4.86 3.90
CA ALA A 333 21.82 4.50 4.44
C ALA A 333 20.62 4.96 3.59
N LYS A 334 20.67 6.18 3.02
CA LYS A 334 19.61 6.71 2.15
C LYS A 334 19.50 5.89 0.87
N LEU A 335 20.63 5.66 0.20
CA LEU A 335 20.68 4.96 -1.07
C LEU A 335 20.39 3.46 -0.91
N ASN A 336 20.81 2.84 0.20
CA ASN A 336 20.40 1.49 0.60
C ASN A 336 18.87 1.35 0.64
N CYS A 337 18.17 2.32 1.24
CA CYS A 337 16.71 2.29 1.31
C CYS A 337 16.07 2.28 -0.09
N VAL A 338 16.53 3.16 -0.97
CA VAL A 338 16.01 3.33 -2.34
C VAL A 338 16.31 2.10 -3.20
N ILE A 339 17.55 1.58 -3.13
CA ILE A 339 17.96 0.39 -3.90
C ILE A 339 17.15 -0.83 -3.48
N ASN A 340 16.99 -1.04 -2.17
CA ASN A 340 16.21 -2.17 -1.67
C ASN A 340 14.74 -2.03 -2.08
N GLU A 341 14.13 -0.85 -1.95
CA GLU A 341 12.77 -0.60 -2.45
C GLU A 341 12.63 -0.95 -3.95
N ALA A 342 13.61 -0.57 -4.77
CA ALA A 342 13.61 -0.87 -6.20
C ALA A 342 13.69 -2.37 -6.48
N ILE A 343 14.62 -3.08 -5.85
CA ILE A 343 14.74 -4.54 -6.01
C ILE A 343 13.46 -5.23 -5.54
N ASP A 344 12.98 -4.89 -4.34
CA ASP A 344 11.80 -5.48 -3.72
C ASP A 344 10.55 -5.26 -4.57
N THR A 345 10.43 -4.12 -5.23
CA THR A 345 9.27 -3.84 -6.08
C THR A 345 9.38 -4.56 -7.42
N LEU A 346 10.52 -4.46 -8.08
CA LEU A 346 10.66 -4.87 -9.48
C LEU A 346 10.80 -6.38 -9.67
N VAL A 347 11.24 -7.15 -8.66
CA VAL A 347 11.37 -8.63 -8.77
C VAL A 347 10.04 -9.31 -9.08
N TYR A 348 8.92 -8.68 -8.74
CA TYR A 348 7.57 -9.17 -8.98
C TYR A 348 6.97 -8.78 -10.32
N LEU A 349 7.56 -7.77 -10.95
CA LEU A 349 7.17 -7.31 -12.26
C LEU A 349 7.97 -8.08 -13.32
N PRO A 350 7.48 -8.17 -14.57
CA PRO A 350 8.14 -8.92 -15.63
C PRO A 350 9.36 -8.19 -16.22
N TYR A 351 10.14 -7.53 -15.37
CA TYR A 351 11.49 -7.09 -15.67
C TYR A 351 12.47 -8.27 -15.51
N THR A 352 13.45 -8.38 -16.39
CA THR A 352 14.53 -9.34 -16.24
C THR A 352 15.50 -8.90 -15.15
N GLU A 353 16.33 -9.80 -14.63
CA GLU A 353 17.33 -9.48 -13.61
C GLU A 353 18.33 -8.42 -14.12
N LEU A 354 18.62 -8.43 -15.43
CA LEU A 354 19.47 -7.42 -16.07
C LEU A 354 18.81 -6.04 -16.12
N GLU A 355 17.51 -5.99 -16.38
CA GLU A 355 16.75 -4.73 -16.42
C GLU A 355 16.64 -4.11 -15.03
N ILE A 356 16.39 -4.93 -14.00
CA ILE A 356 16.36 -4.47 -12.60
C ILE A 356 17.75 -3.96 -12.18
N LYS A 357 18.82 -4.68 -12.56
CA LYS A 357 20.20 -4.22 -12.33
C LYS A 357 20.45 -2.84 -12.95
N GLU A 358 19.97 -2.62 -14.18
CA GLU A 358 20.15 -1.34 -14.86
C GLU A 358 19.39 -0.21 -14.14
N VAL A 359 18.18 -0.47 -13.63
CA VAL A 359 17.46 0.50 -12.78
C VAL A 359 18.28 0.84 -11.54
N VAL A 360 18.80 -0.16 -10.82
CA VAL A 360 19.63 0.05 -9.62
C VAL A 360 20.87 0.89 -9.94
N LYS A 361 21.53 0.60 -11.06
CA LYS A 361 22.68 1.37 -11.54
C LYS A 361 22.32 2.84 -11.78
N ASN A 362 21.23 3.09 -12.50
CA ASN A 362 20.77 4.45 -12.82
C ASN A 362 20.31 5.23 -11.57
N ILE A 363 19.76 4.56 -10.55
CA ILE A 363 19.45 5.20 -9.24
C ILE A 363 20.71 5.82 -8.62
N ILE A 364 21.85 5.11 -8.68
CA ILE A 364 23.11 5.61 -8.12
C ILE A 364 23.65 6.77 -8.95
N GLU A 365 23.55 6.69 -10.28
CA GLU A 365 23.98 7.77 -11.17
C GLU A 365 23.14 9.04 -10.94
N TYR A 366 21.84 8.89 -10.69
CA TYR A 366 20.89 10.00 -10.60
C TYR A 366 20.73 10.64 -9.22
N ASP A 367 21.23 10.02 -8.14
CA ASP A 367 21.22 10.67 -6.80
C ASP A 367 22.08 11.96 -6.77
N SER A 368 22.90 12.20 -7.81
CA SER A 368 23.75 13.37 -7.95
C SER A 368 23.50 14.25 -9.18
N LEU A 369 22.48 13.94 -10.01
CA LEU A 369 22.23 14.66 -11.26
C LEU A 369 21.48 15.98 -11.06
N ASP A 370 21.81 16.98 -11.88
CA ASP A 370 20.99 18.18 -12.04
C ASP A 370 19.80 17.88 -12.95
N LEU A 371 18.60 18.07 -12.43
CA LEU A 371 17.34 17.73 -13.11
C LEU A 371 16.84 18.83 -14.04
N SER A 372 17.47 20.01 -14.02
CA SER A 372 17.01 21.17 -14.78
C SER A 372 17.09 21.00 -16.30
N GLU A 373 17.89 20.04 -16.79
CA GLU A 373 18.05 19.73 -18.21
C GLU A 373 17.11 18.62 -18.70
N LEU A 374 16.31 18.03 -17.81
CA LEU A 374 15.40 16.92 -18.15
C LEU A 374 13.96 17.39 -18.27
N LEU A 375 13.23 16.70 -19.13
CA LEU A 375 11.84 16.99 -19.38
C LEU A 375 10.95 16.32 -18.35
N HIS A 376 10.11 17.09 -17.68
CA HIS A 376 9.09 16.59 -16.78
C HIS A 376 7.94 15.95 -17.56
N ILE A 377 7.66 14.68 -17.30
CA ILE A 377 6.63 13.87 -17.96
C ILE A 377 5.61 13.38 -16.94
N GLY A 378 4.35 13.71 -17.18
CA GLY A 378 3.20 13.15 -16.48
C GLY A 378 2.72 11.84 -17.11
N MET A 379 2.20 10.97 -16.26
CA MET A 379 1.69 9.64 -16.61
C MET A 379 0.31 9.42 -15.99
N LYS A 380 -0.60 8.80 -16.74
CA LYS A 380 -1.96 8.47 -16.24
C LYS A 380 -2.49 7.16 -16.78
N ASP A 381 -3.22 6.40 -15.96
CA ASP A 381 -3.92 5.16 -16.37
C ASP A 381 -5.43 5.36 -16.46
N SER A 382 -6.09 4.33 -16.97
CA SER A 382 -7.54 4.22 -17.11
C SER A 382 -8.31 4.32 -15.80
N MET A 383 -7.65 4.08 -14.66
CA MET A 383 -8.23 4.22 -13.33
C MET A 383 -8.03 5.64 -12.78
N GLY A 384 -7.40 6.53 -13.55
CA GLY A 384 -7.13 7.91 -13.19
C GLY A 384 -5.98 8.07 -12.20
N VAL A 385 -5.12 7.06 -12.05
CA VAL A 385 -3.91 7.15 -11.23
C VAL A 385 -2.85 7.91 -12.00
N GLU A 386 -2.24 8.90 -11.34
CA GLU A 386 -1.21 9.75 -11.93
C GLU A 386 0.15 9.52 -11.25
N SER A 387 1.21 9.71 -12.02
CA SER A 387 2.59 9.73 -11.54
C SER A 387 3.41 10.57 -12.51
N TYR A 388 4.67 10.84 -12.18
CA TYR A 388 5.55 11.61 -13.04
C TYR A 388 6.97 11.03 -13.07
N GLY A 389 7.75 11.52 -14.01
CA GLY A 389 9.16 11.19 -14.16
C GLY A 389 9.87 12.23 -15.03
N TYR A 390 11.15 12.00 -15.25
CA TYR A 390 11.98 12.88 -16.06
C TYR A 390 12.60 12.09 -17.21
N VAL A 391 12.66 12.67 -18.41
CA VAL A 391 13.22 12.05 -19.61
C VAL A 391 14.09 13.07 -20.35
N PRO A 392 15.25 12.68 -20.91
CA PRO A 392 16.02 13.55 -21.81
C PRO A 392 15.20 14.03 -23.01
N LEU A 393 15.29 15.33 -23.33
CA LEU A 393 14.53 15.94 -24.42
C LEU A 393 14.89 15.38 -25.79
N ASP A 394 16.17 15.07 -26.01
CA ASP A 394 16.71 14.52 -27.25
C ASP A 394 16.06 13.16 -27.63
N ILE A 395 15.78 12.31 -26.64
CA ILE A 395 15.08 11.04 -26.84
C ILE A 395 13.65 11.29 -27.35
N ILE A 396 12.94 12.27 -26.76
CA ILE A 396 11.59 12.62 -27.20
C ILE A 396 11.62 13.24 -28.60
N ASP A 397 12.58 14.11 -28.87
CA ASP A 397 12.75 14.75 -30.18
C ASP A 397 12.98 13.71 -31.30
N GLU A 398 13.81 12.69 -31.05
CA GLU A 398 14.06 11.61 -32.01
C GLU A 398 12.78 10.81 -32.31
N ILE A 399 12.05 10.41 -31.28
CA ILE A 399 10.80 9.66 -31.42
C ILE A 399 9.75 10.48 -32.18
N MET A 400 9.63 11.77 -31.85
CA MET A 400 8.71 12.68 -32.52
C MET A 400 9.08 12.91 -34.00
N GLU A 401 10.37 12.96 -34.33
CA GLU A 401 10.80 13.08 -35.72
C GLU A 401 10.42 11.83 -36.53
N HIS A 402 10.56 10.64 -35.95
CA HIS A 402 10.11 9.41 -36.60
C HIS A 402 8.59 9.40 -36.82
N LYS A 403 7.80 9.86 -35.83
CA LYS A 403 6.33 9.95 -35.99
C LYS A 403 5.91 11.00 -36.99
N ARG A 404 6.60 12.14 -37.03
CA ARG A 404 6.40 13.19 -38.03
C ARG A 404 6.53 12.63 -39.45
N GLU A 405 7.58 11.86 -39.73
CA GLU A 405 7.77 11.25 -41.05
C GLU A 405 6.72 10.18 -41.36
N GLN A 406 6.32 9.36 -40.38
CA GLN A 406 5.23 8.39 -40.55
C GLN A 406 3.91 9.07 -40.93
N ILE A 407 3.56 10.17 -40.26
CA ILE A 407 2.33 10.93 -40.54
C ILE A 407 2.38 11.58 -41.92
N LYS A 408 3.53 12.16 -42.32
CA LYS A 408 3.69 12.75 -43.65
C LYS A 408 3.52 11.71 -44.77
N LEU A 409 3.96 10.47 -44.54
CA LEU A 409 3.82 9.37 -45.50
C LEU A 409 2.39 8.83 -45.59
N SER A 410 1.65 8.81 -44.48
CA SER A 410 0.28 8.29 -44.43
C SER A 410 -0.79 9.33 -44.80
N ALA A 411 -0.45 10.61 -44.76
CA ALA A 411 -1.37 11.69 -45.09
C ALA A 411 -1.60 11.88 -46.60
N ASP A 412 -2.84 12.19 -46.98
CA ASP A 412 -3.18 12.63 -48.33
C ASP A 412 -2.50 13.96 -48.69
N LYS A 413 -2.30 14.21 -50.00
CA LYS A 413 -1.65 15.43 -50.52
C LYS A 413 -2.34 16.76 -50.10
N ASN A 414 -3.56 16.71 -49.57
CA ASN A 414 -4.33 17.88 -49.13
C ASN A 414 -4.43 17.95 -47.60
N LEU A 415 -3.27 18.02 -46.94
CA LEU A 415 -3.16 18.26 -45.50
C LEU A 415 -3.83 19.58 -45.10
N SER A 416 -4.56 19.60 -43.98
CA SER A 416 -5.06 20.84 -43.39
C SER A 416 -3.89 21.76 -43.00
N LYS A 417 -4.10 23.09 -43.00
CA LYS A 417 -3.06 24.06 -42.60
C LYS A 417 -2.55 23.81 -41.18
N GLU A 418 -3.45 23.35 -40.30
CA GLU A 418 -3.15 23.04 -38.91
C GLU A 418 -2.22 21.81 -38.79
N LEU A 419 -2.50 20.76 -39.58
CA LEU A 419 -1.67 19.57 -39.63
C LEU A 419 -0.31 19.83 -40.30
N GLN A 420 -0.25 20.68 -41.33
CA GLN A 420 1.03 21.12 -41.90
C GLN A 420 1.89 21.88 -40.88
N LEU A 421 1.24 22.67 -40.03
CA LEU A 421 1.92 23.44 -38.99
C LEU A 421 2.49 22.52 -37.90
N ILE A 422 1.70 21.60 -37.34
CA ILE A 422 2.19 20.69 -36.29
C ILE A 422 3.29 19.73 -36.80
N LEU A 423 3.30 19.43 -38.10
CA LEU A 423 4.32 18.62 -38.75
C LEU A 423 5.61 19.39 -39.11
N ASP A 424 5.71 20.68 -38.85
CA ASP A 424 6.98 21.42 -38.90
C ASP A 424 7.83 21.12 -37.65
N LYS A 425 9.13 20.90 -37.85
CA LYS A 425 10.10 20.55 -36.80
C LYS A 425 10.14 21.56 -35.66
N LYS A 426 9.87 22.84 -35.92
CA LYS A 426 9.83 23.87 -34.85
C LYS A 426 8.67 23.67 -33.86
N TYR A 427 7.71 22.80 -34.17
CA TYR A 427 6.55 22.47 -33.33
C TYR A 427 6.58 21.02 -32.84
N THR A 428 7.75 20.40 -32.68
CA THR A 428 7.90 19.07 -32.02
C THR A 428 7.14 18.99 -30.70
N TRP A 429 7.17 20.07 -29.91
CA TRP A 429 6.45 20.12 -28.64
C TRP A 429 4.93 20.01 -28.79
N ASN A 430 4.37 20.71 -29.77
CA ASN A 430 2.94 20.63 -30.06
C ASN A 430 2.55 19.24 -30.56
N LEU A 431 3.41 18.61 -31.38
CA LEU A 431 3.19 17.24 -31.84
C LEU A 431 3.17 16.25 -30.66
N PHE A 432 4.10 16.38 -29.72
CA PHE A 432 4.14 15.52 -28.54
C PHE A 432 2.92 15.74 -27.62
N LEU A 433 2.51 17.00 -27.41
CA LEU A 433 1.30 17.34 -26.67
C LEU A 433 0.04 16.73 -27.32
N ASP A 434 -0.10 16.84 -28.65
CA ASP A 434 -1.22 16.25 -29.41
C ASP A 434 -1.30 14.73 -29.26
N LEU A 435 -0.13 14.06 -29.22
CA LEU A 435 -0.04 12.61 -29.14
C LEU A 435 0.05 12.05 -27.70
N SER A 436 0.15 12.90 -26.69
CA SER A 436 0.35 12.50 -25.28
C SER A 436 -0.73 11.54 -24.73
N ARG A 437 -1.96 11.65 -25.23
CA ARG A 437 -3.11 10.78 -24.89
C ARG A 437 -3.18 9.48 -25.70
N HIS A 438 -2.16 9.23 -26.52
CA HIS A 438 -2.08 8.09 -27.42
C HIS A 438 -0.71 7.39 -27.35
N PRO A 439 -0.21 7.02 -26.16
CA PRO A 439 1.14 6.47 -26.00
C PRO A 439 1.38 5.21 -26.85
N LYS A 440 0.36 4.38 -27.06
CA LYS A 440 0.45 3.18 -27.92
C LYS A 440 0.67 3.50 -29.40
N LYS A 441 0.29 4.68 -29.88
CA LYS A 441 0.57 5.14 -31.25
C LYS A 441 1.98 5.71 -31.38
N VAL A 442 2.50 6.23 -30.27
CA VAL A 442 3.79 6.92 -30.21
C VAL A 442 4.95 5.95 -30.01
N PHE A 443 4.84 4.99 -29.09
CA PHE A 443 5.99 4.19 -28.69
C PHE A 443 5.78 2.72 -29.04
N GLU A 444 6.82 2.09 -29.60
CA GLU A 444 6.94 0.64 -29.53
C GLU A 444 7.12 0.22 -28.07
N PHE A 445 6.67 -0.99 -27.74
CA PHE A 445 6.71 -1.42 -26.34
C PHE A 445 8.14 -1.50 -25.78
N SER A 446 9.11 -1.95 -26.60
CA SER A 446 10.52 -1.97 -26.22
C SER A 446 11.10 -0.59 -25.98
N GLU A 447 10.68 0.41 -26.77
CA GLU A 447 11.14 1.80 -26.63
C GLU A 447 10.66 2.40 -25.32
N ILE A 448 9.34 2.35 -25.04
CA ILE A 448 8.79 2.89 -23.79
C ILE A 448 9.32 2.12 -22.57
N LYS A 449 9.48 0.80 -22.66
CA LYS A 449 10.08 0.01 -21.58
C LYS A 449 11.51 0.44 -21.30
N SER A 450 12.30 0.73 -22.34
CA SER A 450 13.66 1.24 -22.21
C SER A 450 13.68 2.61 -21.54
N ILE A 451 12.79 3.52 -21.94
CA ILE A 451 12.63 4.84 -21.29
C ILE A 451 12.31 4.66 -19.80
N PHE A 452 11.46 3.70 -19.45
CA PHE A 452 11.13 3.40 -18.06
C PHE A 452 12.33 2.91 -17.26
N ILE A 453 13.09 1.96 -17.79
CA ILE A 453 14.25 1.38 -17.12
C ILE A 453 15.37 2.42 -16.95
N GLN A 454 15.60 3.23 -17.98
CA GLN A 454 16.72 4.17 -17.99
C GLN A 454 16.41 5.43 -17.19
N PHE A 455 15.19 5.96 -17.31
CA PHE A 455 14.87 7.29 -16.79
C PHE A 455 13.75 7.26 -15.76
N ILE A 456 12.55 6.79 -16.12
CA ILE A 456 11.37 6.97 -15.26
C ILE A 456 11.50 6.23 -13.92
N LEU A 457 11.83 4.94 -13.92
CA LEU A 457 11.88 4.13 -12.69
C LEU A 457 12.94 4.65 -11.71
N PRO A 458 14.20 4.91 -12.11
CA PRO A 458 15.18 5.53 -11.22
C PRO A 458 14.67 6.82 -10.56
N TYR A 459 14.08 7.72 -11.35
CA TYR A 459 13.49 8.96 -10.83
C TYR A 459 12.36 8.70 -9.85
N GLN A 460 11.48 7.76 -10.18
CA GLN A 460 10.37 7.44 -9.32
C GLN A 460 10.85 6.89 -7.97
N PHE A 461 11.85 6.02 -7.92
CA PHE A 461 12.38 5.53 -6.65
C PHE A 461 13.11 6.61 -5.84
N LEU A 462 13.80 7.54 -6.49
CA LEU A 462 14.58 8.58 -5.79
C LEU A 462 13.73 9.74 -5.25
N TYR A 463 12.77 10.24 -6.03
CA TYR A 463 12.19 11.57 -5.82
C TYR A 463 10.67 11.60 -5.73
N ARG A 464 9.99 10.53 -6.13
CA ARG A 464 8.53 10.49 -6.10
C ARG A 464 8.03 10.58 -4.64
N PRO A 465 7.06 11.45 -4.34
CA PRO A 465 6.32 11.40 -3.09
C PRO A 465 5.74 10.00 -2.85
N LYS A 466 5.81 9.52 -1.61
CA LYS A 466 5.43 8.14 -1.27
C LYS A 466 3.97 7.83 -1.56
N GLU A 467 3.13 8.85 -1.65
CA GLU A 467 1.71 8.78 -2.01
C GLU A 467 1.45 8.50 -3.50
N TYR A 468 2.42 8.77 -4.37
CA TYR A 468 2.33 8.43 -5.79
C TYR A 468 2.90 7.03 -6.05
N ARG A 469 2.50 6.43 -7.18
CA ARG A 469 2.80 5.04 -7.53
C ARG A 469 4.11 4.90 -8.34
N ILE A 470 4.81 3.77 -8.16
CA ILE A 470 5.77 3.23 -9.17
C ILE A 470 5.00 2.76 -10.40
N TYR A 471 5.25 3.41 -11.51
CA TYR A 471 4.46 3.23 -12.71
C TYR A 471 5.07 2.15 -13.63
N VAL A 472 4.22 1.45 -14.38
CA VAL A 472 4.65 0.50 -15.42
C VAL A 472 4.03 0.91 -16.75
N PRO A 473 4.74 0.73 -17.88
CA PRO A 473 4.31 1.31 -19.15
C PRO A 473 2.98 0.74 -19.66
N THR A 474 2.66 -0.53 -19.37
CA THR A 474 1.51 -1.25 -19.96
C THR A 474 0.15 -0.57 -19.85
N PHE A 475 -0.09 0.18 -18.78
CA PHE A 475 -1.39 0.78 -18.47
C PHE A 475 -1.46 2.27 -18.76
N LEU A 476 -0.48 2.84 -19.47
CA LEU A 476 -0.49 4.25 -19.85
C LEU A 476 -1.64 4.55 -20.81
N GLU A 477 -2.49 5.49 -20.40
CA GLU A 477 -3.40 6.22 -21.27
C GLU A 477 -2.85 7.60 -21.63
N ILE A 478 -2.10 8.21 -20.71
CA ILE A 478 -1.40 9.47 -20.94
C ILE A 478 0.08 9.26 -20.62
N PHE A 479 0.94 9.70 -21.53
CA PHE A 479 2.37 9.85 -21.32
C PHE A 479 2.81 11.11 -22.07
N GLY A 480 3.08 12.18 -21.35
CA GLY A 480 3.42 13.44 -21.99
C GLY A 480 3.66 14.57 -21.01
N PRO A 481 3.85 15.79 -21.53
CA PRO A 481 4.13 16.95 -20.71
C PRO A 481 2.93 17.32 -19.83
N GLU A 482 3.20 17.76 -18.60
CA GLU A 482 2.20 18.38 -17.71
C GLU A 482 2.03 19.88 -17.96
#